data_AF-A0A0B2S0M5-F1
#
_entry.id   AF-A0A0B2S0M5-F1
#
_cell.length_a   1.000
_cell.length_b   1.000
_cell.length_c   1.000
_cell.angle_alpha   90.00
_cell.angle_beta   90.00
_cell.angle_gamma   90.00
#
_symmetry.space_group_name_H-M   'P 1'
#
loop_
_entity.id
_entity.type
_entity.pdbx_description
1 polymer ?
#
loop_
_entity_poly.entity_id
_entity_poly.type
_entity_poly.pdbx_seq_one_letter_code
_entity_poly.pdbx_strand_id
1 'polypeptide(L)'
;MSFINFSFLHDVRIKAQAIQKQNIAPHVLSRGGYEYLEKKKLMDEKKMKKLEEAAQSGSIDTVIDPPSPIKRHVKWKLARTKKTGHMTSEATKEITNKIDAFEEQAS
;
A
#
# COMPACT_ATOMS: atom_id res chain seq x y z
N MET A 1 22.26 41.60 12.47
CA MET A 1 22.36 40.41 11.58
C MET A 1 22.47 39.16 12.45
N SER A 2 21.47 38.27 12.43
CA SER A 2 21.58 36.99 13.13
C SER A 2 22.37 36.01 12.27
N PHE A 3 23.55 35.60 12.71
CA PHE A 3 24.36 34.60 12.01
C PHE A 3 23.71 33.23 12.19
N ILE A 4 23.10 32.72 11.12
CA ILE A 4 22.59 31.35 11.11
C ILE A 4 23.80 30.41 11.18
N ASN A 5 23.87 29.64 12.26
CA ASN A 5 24.97 28.71 12.50
C ASN A 5 24.76 27.45 11.65
N PHE A 6 25.36 27.42 10.46
CA PHE A 6 25.19 26.34 9.47
C PHE A 6 25.58 24.95 10.00
N SER A 7 26.55 24.88 10.92
CA SER A 7 26.97 23.62 11.53
C SER A 7 25.85 23.01 12.37
N PHE A 8 25.13 23.83 13.14
CA PHE A 8 24.01 23.36 13.96
C PHE A 8 22.86 22.81 13.10
N LEU A 9 22.51 23.51 12.02
CA LEU A 9 21.47 23.06 11.10
C LEU A 9 21.84 21.75 10.38
N HIS A 10 23.13 21.56 10.08
CA HIS A 10 23.63 20.32 9.49
C HIS A 10 23.44 19.12 10.42
N ASP A 11 23.78 19.28 11.71
CA ASP A 11 23.64 18.23 12.72
C ASP A 11 22.18 17.86 12.99
N VAL A 12 21.30 18.87 13.04
CA VAL A 12 19.84 18.66 13.15
C VAL A 12 19.32 17.83 11.98
N ARG A 13 19.76 18.13 10.76
CA ARG A 13 19.38 17.37 9.56
C ARG A 13 19.86 15.92 9.61
N ILE A 14 21.12 15.66 10.00
CA ILE A 14 21.65 14.30 10.10
C ILE A 14 20.88 13.48 11.13
N LYS A 15 20.58 14.07 12.30
CA LYS A 15 19.78 13.41 13.34
C LYS A 15 18.38 13.08 12.85
N ALA A 16 17.71 14.02 12.18
CA ALA A 16 16.39 13.79 11.60
C ALA A 16 16.41 12.64 10.56
N GLN A 17 17.44 12.59 9.69
CA GLN A 17 17.60 11.50 8.73
C GLN A 17 17.87 10.15 9.39
N ALA A 18 18.64 10.12 10.48
CA ALA A 18 18.89 8.88 11.25
C ALA A 18 17.59 8.34 11.89
N ILE A 19 16.78 9.22 12.48
CA ILE A 19 15.46 8.87 13.03
C ILE A 19 14.52 8.36 11.91
N GLN A 20 14.53 9.00 10.74
CA GLN A 20 13.73 8.55 9.59
C GLN A 20 14.18 7.20 9.05
N LYS A 21 15.49 6.89 9.04
CA LYS A 21 15.99 5.56 8.65
C LYS A 21 15.55 4.46 9.61
N GLN A 22 15.33 4.80 10.88
CA GLN A 22 14.80 3.88 11.89
C GLN A 22 13.27 3.72 11.81
N ASN A 23 12.57 4.50 10.99
CA ASN A 23 11.15 4.28 10.73
C ASN A 23 10.97 2.99 9.92
N ILE A 24 10.68 1.90 10.63
CA ILE A 24 10.38 0.56 10.08
C ILE A 24 9.13 0.59 9.18
N ALA A 25 8.28 1.60 9.34
CA ALA A 25 7.15 1.86 8.46
C ALA A 25 7.62 2.76 7.29
N PRO A 26 7.90 2.21 6.09
CA PRO A 26 7.88 3.04 4.89
C PRO A 26 6.52 3.70 4.84
N HIS A 27 6.46 4.93 4.37
CA HIS A 27 5.29 5.78 4.46
C HIS A 27 4.19 5.33 3.48
N VAL A 28 3.62 4.15 3.69
CA VAL A 28 2.58 3.54 2.86
C VAL A 28 1.38 4.47 2.72
N LEU A 29 1.11 5.26 3.77
CA LEU A 29 0.04 6.26 3.83
C LEU A 29 0.45 7.68 3.42
N SER A 30 1.71 7.90 3.01
CA SER A 30 2.16 9.20 2.48
C SER A 30 1.84 9.31 0.99
N ARG A 31 2.02 10.52 0.46
CA ARG A 31 1.88 10.85 -0.95
C ARG A 31 2.77 9.93 -1.80
N GLY A 32 2.13 9.17 -2.70
CA GLY A 32 2.78 8.17 -3.56
C GLY A 32 2.85 6.74 -2.98
N GLY A 33 2.61 6.56 -1.67
CA GLY A 33 2.60 5.23 -1.04
C GLY A 33 1.48 4.32 -1.54
N TYR A 34 0.29 4.90 -1.80
CA TYR A 34 -0.83 4.19 -2.40
C TYR A 34 -0.56 3.75 -3.84
N GLU A 35 0.14 4.56 -4.64
CA GLU A 35 0.45 4.22 -6.03
C GLU A 35 1.43 3.04 -6.10
N TYR A 36 2.42 3.00 -5.19
CA TYR A 36 3.33 1.88 -5.06
C TYR A 36 2.61 0.57 -4.72
N LEU A 37 1.68 0.60 -3.76
CA LEU A 37 0.89 -0.57 -3.38
C LEU A 37 0.01 -1.09 -4.51
N GLU A 38 -0.63 -0.16 -5.22
CA GLU A 38 -1.47 -0.47 -6.36
C GLU A 38 -0.66 -1.18 -7.45
N LYS A 39 0.47 -0.61 -7.87
CA LYS A 39 1.34 -1.23 -8.89
C LYS A 39 1.89 -2.58 -8.43
N LYS A 40 2.55 -2.63 -7.27
CA LYS A 40 3.41 -3.77 -6.90
C LYS A 40 2.67 -4.95 -6.27
N LYS A 41 1.58 -4.71 -5.55
CA LYS A 41 0.88 -5.79 -4.86
C LYS A 41 -0.42 -6.13 -5.57
N LEU A 42 -1.27 -5.14 -5.78
CA LEU A 42 -2.63 -5.40 -6.23
C LEU A 42 -2.72 -5.69 -7.73
N MET A 43 -2.03 -4.91 -8.57
CA MET A 43 -2.06 -5.13 -10.02
C MET A 43 -1.25 -6.35 -10.42
N ASP A 44 -0.12 -6.61 -9.77
CA ASP A 44 0.68 -7.82 -10.01
C ASP A 44 -0.04 -9.10 -9.56
N GLU A 45 -0.69 -9.12 -8.39
CA GLU A 45 -1.53 -10.24 -7.96
C GLU A 45 -2.69 -10.50 -8.93
N LYS A 46 -3.40 -9.44 -9.37
CA LYS A 46 -4.48 -9.57 -10.37
C LYS A 46 -3.98 -10.07 -11.72
N LYS A 47 -2.80 -9.63 -12.16
CA LYS A 47 -2.19 -10.13 -13.41
C LYS A 47 -1.80 -11.59 -13.29
N MET A 48 -1.17 -12.00 -12.19
CA MET A 48 -0.82 -13.41 -11.95
C MET A 48 -2.06 -14.28 -11.91
N LYS A 49 -3.13 -13.84 -11.23
CA LYS A 49 -4.40 -14.57 -11.19
C LYS A 49 -5.02 -14.71 -12.59
N LYS A 50 -5.05 -13.64 -13.40
CA LYS A 50 -5.51 -13.72 -14.80
C LYS A 50 -4.66 -14.66 -15.64
N LEU A 51 -3.34 -14.67 -15.45
CA LEU A 51 -2.43 -15.59 -16.15
C LEU A 51 -2.68 -17.05 -15.75
N GLU A 52 -2.91 -17.31 -14.48
CA GLU A 52 -3.26 -18.65 -13.97
C GLU A 52 -4.62 -19.12 -14.51
N GLU A 53 -5.63 -18.24 -14.51
CA GLU A 53 -6.94 -18.50 -15.11
C GLU A 53 -6.83 -18.78 -16.63
N ALA A 54 -6.02 -18.01 -17.35
CA ALA A 54 -5.78 -18.22 -18.79
C ALA A 54 -5.04 -19.54 -19.06
N ALA A 55 -4.06 -19.90 -18.22
CA ALA A 55 -3.33 -21.16 -18.30
C ALA A 55 -4.25 -22.37 -18.02
N GLN A 56 -5.17 -22.26 -17.07
CA GLN A 56 -6.19 -23.27 -16.80
C GLN A 56 -7.25 -23.37 -17.90
N SER A 57 -7.57 -22.24 -18.55
CA SER A 57 -8.54 -22.16 -19.66
C SER A 57 -7.99 -22.69 -20.99
N GLY A 58 -6.69 -22.97 -21.12
CA GLY A 58 -6.07 -23.46 -22.36
C GLY A 58 -6.12 -22.49 -23.55
N SER A 59 -6.45 -21.22 -23.32
CA SER A 59 -6.61 -20.22 -24.38
C SER A 59 -5.31 -19.44 -24.60
N ILE A 60 -4.62 -19.75 -25.70
CA ILE A 60 -3.30 -19.22 -26.06
C ILE A 60 -3.35 -17.76 -26.58
N ASP A 61 -4.55 -17.22 -26.86
CA ASP A 61 -4.72 -15.92 -27.53
C ASP A 61 -5.53 -14.90 -26.71
N THR A 62 -5.44 -14.98 -25.38
CA THR A 62 -6.15 -14.05 -24.51
C THR A 62 -5.38 -12.73 -24.41
N VAL A 63 -5.83 -11.71 -25.17
CA VAL A 63 -5.50 -10.31 -24.91
C VAL A 63 -5.91 -10.00 -23.47
N ILE A 64 -4.93 -9.91 -22.57
CA ILE A 64 -5.17 -9.64 -21.15
C ILE A 64 -5.54 -8.16 -21.04
N ASP A 65 -6.84 -7.87 -21.03
CA ASP A 65 -7.33 -6.53 -20.78
C ASP A 65 -6.70 -5.96 -19.50
N PRO A 66 -6.31 -4.66 -19.50
CA PRO A 66 -5.71 -4.04 -18.35
C PRO A 66 -6.61 -4.26 -17.12
N PRO A 67 -6.04 -4.61 -15.95
CA PRO A 67 -6.85 -4.92 -14.78
C PRO A 67 -7.72 -3.72 -14.41
N SER A 68 -9.00 -3.95 -14.10
CA SER A 68 -9.90 -2.88 -13.69
C SER A 68 -9.33 -2.12 -12.47
N PRO A 69 -9.51 -0.79 -12.41
CA PRO A 69 -9.05 0.02 -11.30
C PRO A 69 -9.47 -0.57 -9.95
N ILE A 70 -8.56 -0.60 -8.99
CA ILE A 70 -8.84 -1.21 -7.69
C ILE A 70 -9.74 -0.30 -6.85
N LYS A 71 -10.74 -0.88 -6.18
CA LYS A 71 -11.63 -0.16 -5.26
C LYS A 71 -10.83 0.51 -4.15
N ARG A 72 -11.22 1.74 -3.77
CA ARG A 72 -10.51 2.56 -2.79
C ARG A 72 -10.37 1.89 -1.41
N HIS A 73 -11.41 1.19 -0.95
CA HIS A 73 -11.37 0.53 0.37
C HIS A 73 -10.37 -0.63 0.40
N VAL A 74 -10.15 -1.35 -0.71
CA VAL A 74 -9.14 -2.41 -0.81
C VAL A 74 -7.74 -1.82 -0.66
N LYS A 75 -7.46 -0.71 -1.34
CA LYS A 75 -6.20 0.03 -1.19
C LYS A 75 -5.98 0.46 0.26
N TRP A 76 -7.03 0.94 0.91
CA TRP A 76 -6.99 1.38 2.30
C TRP A 76 -6.70 0.22 3.27
N LYS A 77 -7.36 -0.93 3.12
CA LYS A 77 -7.12 -2.14 3.93
C LYS A 77 -5.67 -2.58 3.80
N LEU A 78 -5.20 -2.77 2.56
CA LEU A 78 -3.83 -3.22 2.28
C LEU A 78 -2.76 -2.29 2.87
N ALA A 79 -3.00 -0.97 2.76
CA ALA A 79 -2.08 0.03 3.30
C ALA A 79 -1.91 -0.04 4.83
N ARG A 80 -2.86 -0.66 5.52
CA ARG A 80 -2.87 -0.80 6.98
C ARG A 80 -2.70 -2.24 7.45
N THR A 81 -2.38 -3.16 6.54
CA THR A 81 -1.97 -4.51 6.88
C THR A 81 -0.45 -4.57 7.07
N LYS A 82 -0.01 -5.08 8.21
CA LYS A 82 1.41 -5.34 8.50
C LYS A 82 1.91 -6.48 7.61
N LYS A 83 3.23 -6.64 7.51
CA LYS A 83 3.84 -7.80 6.83
C LYS A 83 3.40 -9.14 7.43
N THR A 84 2.97 -9.16 8.69
CA THR A 84 2.44 -10.33 9.41
C THR A 84 0.96 -10.62 9.12
N GLY A 85 0.31 -9.89 8.20
CA GLY A 85 -1.11 -10.06 7.89
C GLY A 85 -2.08 -9.42 8.89
N HIS A 86 -1.58 -8.93 10.02
CA HIS A 86 -2.39 -8.27 11.04
C HIS A 86 -2.58 -6.78 10.73
N MET A 87 -3.69 -6.19 11.17
CA MET A 87 -3.93 -4.76 11.02
C MET A 87 -3.00 -3.92 11.91
N THR A 88 -2.80 -2.66 11.55
CA THR A 88 -1.94 -1.73 12.30
C THR A 88 -2.47 -1.39 13.69
N SER A 89 -3.80 -1.32 13.86
CA SER A 89 -4.47 -1.03 15.13
C SER A 89 -5.82 -1.75 15.25
N GLU A 90 -6.33 -1.87 16.48
CA GLU A 90 -7.67 -2.44 16.74
C GLU A 90 -8.78 -1.62 16.09
N ALA A 91 -8.72 -0.29 16.19
CA ALA A 91 -9.65 0.59 15.48
C ALA A 91 -9.63 0.37 13.96
N THR A 92 -8.44 0.12 13.38
CA THR A 92 -8.34 -0.23 11.96
C THR A 92 -9.02 -1.56 11.67
N LYS A 93 -8.86 -2.56 12.55
CA LYS A 93 -9.52 -3.86 12.43
C LYS A 93 -11.05 -3.72 12.46
N GLU A 94 -11.59 -2.91 13.38
CA GLU A 94 -13.03 -2.64 13.44
C GLU A 94 -13.57 -1.99 12.16
N ILE A 95 -12.84 -0.99 11.63
CA ILE A 95 -13.23 -0.33 10.38
C ILE A 95 -13.19 -1.31 9.22
N THR A 96 -12.16 -2.16 9.14
CA THR A 96 -12.06 -3.22 8.13
C THR A 96 -13.27 -4.15 8.20
N ASN A 97 -13.61 -4.65 9.39
CA ASN A 97 -14.77 -5.53 9.56
C ASN A 97 -16.08 -4.87 9.12
N LYS A 98 -16.27 -3.58 9.41
CA LYS A 98 -17.46 -2.83 8.97
C LYS A 98 -17.51 -2.67 7.45
N ILE A 99 -16.36 -2.40 6.82
CA ILE A 99 -16.25 -2.32 5.35
C ILE A 99 -16.63 -3.66 4.72
N ASP A 100 -16.14 -4.77 5.27
CA ASP A 100 -16.41 -6.11 4.76
C ASP A 100 -17.91 -6.45 4.88
N ALA A 101 -18.53 -6.13 6.01
CA ALA A 101 -19.97 -6.27 6.20
C ALA A 101 -20.80 -5.45 5.19
N PHE A 102 -20.37 -4.24 4.84
CA PHE A 102 -21.04 -3.43 3.81
C PHE A 102 -20.82 -3.96 2.40
N GLU A 103 -19.66 -4.56 2.11
CA GLU A 103 -19.39 -5.17 0.80
C GLU A 103 -20.26 -6.42 0.58
N GLU A 104 -20.46 -7.24 1.62
CA GLU A 104 -21.39 -8.38 1.59
C GLU A 104 -22.84 -7.95 1.35
N GLN A 105 -23.29 -6.84 1.95
CA GLN A 105 -24.63 -6.30 1.72
C GLN A 105 -24.84 -5.72 0.33
N ALA A 106 -23.76 -5.26 -0.32
CA ALA A 106 -23.81 -4.62 -1.64
C ALA A 106 -23.63 -5.62 -2.80
N SER A 107 -23.43 -6.90 -2.50
CA SER A 107 -23.12 -7.96 -3.45
C SER A 107 -24.34 -8.85 -3.73
#